data_AF-W9ZPE3-F1
#
_entry.id   AF-W9ZPE3-F1
#
_cell.length_a   1.000
_cell.length_b   1.000
_cell.length_c   1.000
_cell.angle_alpha   90.00
_cell.angle_beta   90.00
_cell.angle_gamma   90.00
#
_symmetry.space_group_name_H-M   'P 1'
#
loop_
_entity.id
_entity.type
_entity.pdbx_description
1 polymer ?
#
loop_
_entity_poly.entity_id
_entity_poly.type
_entity_poly.pdbx_seq_one_letter_code
_entity_poly.pdbx_strand_id
1 'polypeptide(L)'
;MMRQPETRPISQDQLVAEVKGIYAGLVMVETKCIEVDNAQSSNTDANSKLNNEQWQALIALHRTLLHEHHDFFLASQHPSASPALRRLASKYAMPARMWRHGIHSFLELLRHRLPASLEHMLTFLYLAYSMMALLYETVPAFEDTWIECLGDLGRYRMAIEDDDIRDREVWTGVSRHWYSKASDKSPTTGRLYHHLAILARPNALQQLYYYTKSLCVPIPFSSARESIMTLFDPVLNNNTARLAPVDAAFVRAHGILFSGKSRDQLPESTDSFIDSLDGHIGRVTKRWLESGYYIAIALSCSLLGYGAESNVLMRAMSKKPEETDVTMDGNTISEATPDETFKLALDFATRTISRVLYRWGDTNTLPFVHSILVFMNFMTQYPAAISHLEDAYPWKLTSIMLNTLLLSCEPGYEIRGHFRLPEKDRLPHPLPEDFAMRGLLYAEDYFPNDWFSNDKIDEDEKYFELPSVSEERKDRILSLGYKIASSGNWLLWNGETRQFEVPEKYNVKINLDSRQKDNAELQNMPI
;
A
#
# COMPACT_ATOMS: atom_id res chain seq x y z
N MET A 1 -3.66 -42.15 35.17
CA MET A 1 -4.71 -41.14 34.91
C MET A 1 -4.49 -40.00 35.89
N MET A 2 -3.73 -38.95 35.51
CA MET A 2 -3.55 -37.79 36.37
C MET A 2 -4.87 -37.01 36.38
N ARG A 3 -5.51 -36.90 37.55
CA ARG A 3 -6.70 -36.06 37.74
C ARG A 3 -6.25 -34.60 37.56
N GLN A 4 -6.79 -33.92 36.55
CA GLN A 4 -6.71 -32.46 36.51
C GLN A 4 -7.34 -31.90 37.79
N PRO A 5 -6.71 -30.94 38.48
CA PRO A 5 -7.32 -30.30 39.64
C PRO A 5 -8.61 -29.60 39.21
N GLU A 6 -9.68 -29.76 39.99
CA GLU A 6 -10.95 -29.06 39.77
C GLU A 6 -10.72 -27.55 39.93
N THR A 7 -10.63 -26.83 38.81
CA THR A 7 -10.61 -25.37 38.79
C THR A 7 -12.04 -24.89 39.05
N ARG A 8 -12.29 -24.34 40.25
CA ARG A 8 -13.57 -23.68 40.53
C ARG A 8 -13.76 -22.52 39.55
N PRO A 9 -14.90 -22.41 38.84
CA PRO A 9 -15.13 -21.32 37.92
C PRO A 9 -15.15 -19.97 38.69
N ILE A 10 -14.39 -18.98 38.20
CA ILE A 10 -14.34 -17.64 38.78
C ILE A 10 -15.71 -16.97 38.66
N SER A 11 -16.21 -16.41 39.77
CA SER A 11 -17.47 -15.67 39.77
C SER A 11 -17.28 -14.28 39.14
N GLN A 12 -18.38 -13.71 38.63
CA GLN A 12 -18.34 -12.38 38.02
C GLN A 12 -17.91 -11.28 39.01
N ASP A 13 -18.35 -11.36 40.27
CA ASP A 13 -17.98 -10.39 41.30
C ASP A 13 -16.50 -10.48 41.69
N GLN A 14 -15.95 -11.69 41.75
CA GLN A 14 -14.51 -11.90 41.95
C GLN A 14 -13.71 -11.29 40.80
N LEU A 15 -14.13 -11.52 39.55
CA LEU A 15 -13.44 -10.96 38.39
C LEU A 15 -13.52 -9.42 38.35
N VAL A 16 -14.64 -8.82 38.77
CA VAL A 16 -14.77 -7.37 38.90
C VAL A 16 -13.82 -6.83 39.98
N ALA A 17 -13.71 -7.51 41.13
CA ALA A 17 -12.78 -7.12 42.19
C ALA A 17 -11.32 -7.21 41.71
N GLU A 18 -10.98 -8.30 41.00
CA GLU A 18 -9.65 -8.53 40.44
C GLU A 18 -9.24 -7.43 39.45
N VAL A 19 -10.09 -7.16 38.45
CA VAL A 19 -9.82 -6.10 37.45
C VAL A 19 -9.66 -4.73 38.11
N LYS A 20 -10.42 -4.43 39.17
CA LYS A 20 -10.25 -3.18 39.94
C LYS A 20 -8.92 -3.13 40.67
N GLY A 21 -8.50 -4.23 41.29
CA GLY A 21 -7.20 -4.36 41.96
C GLY A 21 -6.04 -4.14 41.00
N ILE A 22 -6.03 -4.87 39.88
CA ILE A 22 -5.03 -4.75 38.81
C ILE A 22 -5.00 -3.32 38.27
N TYR A 23 -6.17 -2.73 37.96
CA TYR A 23 -6.21 -1.37 37.43
C TYR A 23 -5.60 -0.34 38.39
N ALA A 24 -5.82 -0.48 39.71
CA ALA A 24 -5.22 0.41 40.70
C ALA A 24 -3.69 0.26 40.76
N GLY A 25 -3.18 -0.97 40.72
CA GLY A 25 -1.74 -1.26 40.63
C GLY A 25 -1.12 -0.69 39.35
N LEU A 26 -1.74 -0.97 38.21
CA LEU A 26 -1.35 -0.47 36.89
C LEU A 26 -1.22 1.05 36.87
N VAL A 27 -2.24 1.78 37.34
CA VAL A 27 -2.21 3.25 37.36
C VAL A 27 -1.07 3.78 38.24
N MET A 28 -0.78 3.12 39.36
CA MET A 28 0.35 3.49 40.22
C MET A 28 1.68 3.32 39.50
N VAL A 29 1.90 2.17 38.85
CA VAL A 29 3.15 1.90 38.11
C VAL A 29 3.27 2.81 36.89
N GLU A 30 2.18 3.03 36.14
CA GLU A 30 2.15 3.93 34.98
C GLU A 30 2.52 5.36 35.37
N THR A 31 1.92 5.87 36.45
CA THR A 31 2.26 7.20 36.98
C THR A 31 3.75 7.26 37.30
N LYS A 32 4.30 6.20 37.89
CA LYS A 32 5.73 6.15 38.21
C LYS A 32 6.62 6.14 36.97
N CYS A 33 6.28 5.37 35.93
CA CYS A 33 6.97 5.39 34.63
C CYS A 33 6.99 6.81 34.07
N ILE A 34 5.83 7.47 34.00
CA ILE A 34 5.71 8.83 33.45
C ILE A 34 6.57 9.82 34.22
N GLU A 35 6.52 9.81 35.56
CA GLU A 35 7.33 10.70 36.39
C GLU A 35 8.83 10.50 36.16
N VAL A 36 9.28 9.25 36.14
CA VAL A 36 10.70 8.91 36.02
C VAL A 36 11.21 9.20 34.62
N ASP A 37 10.48 8.82 33.57
CA ASP A 37 10.83 9.12 32.17
C ASP A 37 10.94 10.63 31.94
N ASN A 38 9.97 11.42 32.45
CA ASN A 38 10.00 12.88 32.33
C ASN A 38 11.19 13.50 33.09
N ALA A 39 11.51 12.98 34.27
CA ALA A 39 12.68 13.43 35.03
C ALA A 39 13.99 13.12 34.31
N GLN A 40 14.10 11.95 33.65
CA GLN A 40 15.30 11.57 32.90
C GLN A 40 15.44 12.29 31.56
N SER A 41 14.32 12.57 30.88
CA SER A 41 14.28 13.32 29.63
C SER A 41 14.59 14.80 29.82
N SER A 42 14.17 15.40 30.94
CA SER A 42 14.45 16.80 31.28
C SER A 42 15.87 17.05 31.80
N ASN A 43 16.57 15.99 32.22
CA ASN A 43 17.94 16.10 32.71
C ASN A 43 18.95 16.19 31.54
N THR A 44 19.31 17.43 31.18
CA THR A 44 20.23 17.76 30.09
C THR A 44 21.71 17.80 30.49
N ASP A 45 22.06 17.51 31.75
CA ASP A 45 23.44 17.55 32.18
C ASP A 45 24.26 16.43 31.50
N ALA A 46 25.21 16.82 30.66
CA ALA A 46 26.08 15.90 29.91
C ALA A 46 26.90 14.94 30.81
N ASN A 47 27.00 15.24 32.11
CA ASN A 47 27.68 14.44 33.12
C ASN A 47 26.75 13.48 33.90
N SER A 48 25.42 13.60 33.79
CA SER A 48 24.47 12.70 34.47
C SER A 48 24.20 11.44 33.64
N LYS A 49 25.24 10.69 33.32
CA LYS A 49 25.10 9.40 32.63
C LYS A 49 24.49 8.38 33.58
N LEU A 50 23.38 7.78 33.17
CA LEU A 50 22.80 6.66 33.90
C LEU A 50 23.76 5.47 33.85
N ASN A 51 23.99 4.86 35.01
CA ASN A 51 24.78 3.64 35.11
C ASN A 51 23.93 2.40 34.75
N ASN A 52 24.57 1.24 34.64
CA ASN A 52 23.89 0.01 34.24
C ASN A 52 22.79 -0.42 35.22
N GLU A 53 22.98 -0.25 36.53
CA GLU A 53 21.97 -0.61 37.55
C GLU A 53 20.72 0.28 37.41
N GLN A 54 20.91 1.57 37.13
CA GLN A 54 19.82 2.50 36.88
C GLN A 54 19.04 2.15 35.61
N TRP A 55 19.73 1.79 34.52
CA TRP A 55 19.06 1.31 33.30
C TRP A 55 18.27 0.04 33.55
N GLN A 56 18.85 -0.93 34.25
CA GLN A 56 18.16 -2.17 34.62
C GLN A 56 16.93 -1.91 35.50
N ALA A 57 17.00 -0.94 36.42
CA ALA A 57 15.87 -0.53 37.24
C ALA A 57 14.75 0.09 36.40
N LEU A 58 15.07 0.93 35.41
CA LEU A 58 14.09 1.49 34.48
C LEU A 58 13.44 0.40 33.62
N ILE A 59 14.23 -0.50 33.05
CA ILE A 59 13.71 -1.65 32.29
C ILE A 59 12.80 -2.51 33.17
N ALA A 60 13.18 -2.77 34.42
CA ALA A 60 12.37 -3.54 35.35
C ALA A 60 11.03 -2.84 35.67
N LEU A 61 11.05 -1.51 35.82
CA LEU A 61 9.84 -0.71 36.04
C LEU A 61 8.88 -0.81 34.84
N HIS A 62 9.39 -0.62 33.62
CA HIS A 62 8.57 -0.74 32.40
C HIS A 62 8.09 -2.18 32.17
N ARG A 63 8.92 -3.19 32.47
CA ARG A 63 8.50 -4.59 32.46
C ARG A 63 7.29 -4.82 33.37
N THR A 64 7.32 -4.30 34.60
CA THR A 64 6.19 -4.40 35.53
C THR A 64 4.95 -3.74 34.94
N LEU A 65 5.05 -2.53 34.38
CA LEU A 65 3.92 -1.86 33.75
C LEU A 65 3.30 -2.70 32.62
N LEU A 66 4.13 -3.29 31.76
CA LEU A 66 3.68 -4.14 30.67
C LEU A 66 2.97 -5.41 31.17
N HIS A 67 3.45 -6.03 32.25
CA HIS A 67 2.77 -7.16 32.89
C HIS A 67 1.42 -6.77 33.50
N GLU A 68 1.34 -5.63 34.20
CA GLU A 68 0.08 -5.13 34.75
C GLU A 68 -0.95 -4.87 33.64
N HIS A 69 -0.52 -4.30 32.51
CA HIS A 69 -1.38 -4.16 31.33
C HIS A 69 -1.86 -5.51 30.79
N HIS A 70 -0.95 -6.47 30.65
CA HIS A 70 -1.28 -7.82 30.19
C HIS A 70 -2.32 -8.49 31.10
N ASP A 71 -2.11 -8.44 32.42
CA ASP A 71 -3.03 -9.01 33.40
C ASP A 71 -4.38 -8.30 33.37
N PHE A 72 -4.40 -6.98 33.20
CA PHE A 72 -5.63 -6.21 33.01
C PHE A 72 -6.39 -6.68 31.75
N PHE A 73 -5.69 -6.90 30.63
CA PHE A 73 -6.32 -7.37 29.40
C PHE A 73 -6.88 -8.79 29.56
N LEU A 74 -6.10 -9.73 30.12
CA LEU A 74 -6.56 -11.10 30.37
C LEU A 74 -7.78 -11.13 31.29
N ALA A 75 -7.75 -10.39 32.40
CA ALA A 75 -8.85 -10.35 33.35
C ALA A 75 -10.09 -9.66 32.75
N SER A 76 -9.93 -8.53 32.07
CA SER A 76 -11.06 -7.80 31.48
C SER A 76 -11.69 -8.51 30.29
N GLN A 77 -10.91 -9.29 29.52
CA GLN A 77 -11.37 -10.05 28.35
C GLN A 77 -11.66 -11.53 28.67
N HIS A 78 -11.59 -11.94 29.93
CA HIS A 78 -11.85 -13.32 30.36
C HIS A 78 -13.22 -13.81 29.85
N PRO A 79 -13.40 -15.11 29.52
CA PRO A 79 -14.68 -15.63 29.03
C PRO A 79 -15.88 -15.31 29.94
N SER A 80 -15.70 -15.37 31.26
CA SER A 80 -16.71 -15.01 32.27
C SER A 80 -16.92 -13.50 32.46
N ALA A 81 -16.15 -12.64 31.79
CA ALA A 81 -16.27 -11.19 31.92
C ALA A 81 -17.57 -10.68 31.28
N SER A 82 -18.30 -9.85 32.03
CA SER A 82 -19.49 -9.18 31.51
C SER A 82 -19.15 -8.21 30.37
N PRO A 83 -20.11 -7.88 29.49
CA PRO A 83 -19.89 -6.89 28.43
C PRO A 83 -19.42 -5.53 28.96
N ALA A 84 -19.87 -5.12 30.16
CA ALA A 84 -19.42 -3.89 30.79
C ALA A 84 -17.94 -3.94 31.20
N LEU A 85 -17.48 -5.09 31.69
CA LEU A 85 -16.09 -5.31 32.09
C LEU A 85 -15.16 -5.35 30.88
N ARG A 86 -15.55 -6.07 29.81
CA ARG A 86 -14.79 -6.14 28.56
C ARG A 86 -14.57 -4.77 27.90
N ARG A 87 -15.58 -3.88 27.98
CA ARG A 87 -15.50 -2.52 27.43
C ARG A 87 -14.53 -1.60 28.19
N LEU A 88 -14.06 -1.95 29.39
CA LEU A 88 -13.17 -1.08 30.17
C LEU A 88 -11.85 -0.82 29.45
N ALA A 89 -11.30 -1.84 28.77
CA ALA A 89 -10.05 -1.70 28.02
C ALA A 89 -10.13 -0.60 26.95
N SER A 90 -11.21 -0.58 26.15
CA SER A 90 -11.46 0.49 25.18
C SER A 90 -11.81 1.81 25.87
N LYS A 91 -12.67 1.78 26.90
CA LYS A 91 -13.12 2.99 27.62
C LYS A 91 -11.96 3.76 28.24
N TYR A 92 -10.96 3.05 28.77
CA TYR A 92 -9.77 3.66 29.38
C TYR A 92 -8.59 3.78 28.43
N ALA A 93 -8.81 3.52 27.13
CA ALA A 93 -7.77 3.57 26.09
C ALA A 93 -6.51 2.78 26.47
N MET A 94 -6.70 1.60 27.08
CA MET A 94 -5.61 0.82 27.65
C MET A 94 -4.53 0.44 26.62
N PRO A 95 -4.86 0.06 25.37
CA PRO A 95 -3.83 -0.22 24.36
C PRO A 95 -2.98 1.02 24.04
N ALA A 96 -3.62 2.18 23.85
CA ALA A 96 -2.92 3.42 23.55
C ALA A 96 -2.04 3.92 24.72
N ARG A 97 -2.51 3.72 25.96
CA ARG A 97 -1.74 4.01 27.19
C ARG A 97 -0.53 3.11 27.33
N MET A 98 -0.71 1.80 27.15
CA MET A 98 0.37 0.81 27.18
C MET A 98 1.44 1.17 26.14
N TRP A 99 1.04 1.48 24.91
CA TRP A 99 1.99 1.91 23.88
C TRP A 99 2.70 3.20 24.29
N ARG A 100 1.95 4.26 24.63
CA ARG A 100 2.51 5.59 24.90
C ARG A 100 3.44 5.61 26.11
N HIS A 101 2.99 5.08 27.25
CA HIS A 101 3.65 5.20 28.55
C HIS A 101 4.45 3.96 28.94
N GLY A 102 4.09 2.79 28.41
CA GLY A 102 4.80 1.54 28.65
C GLY A 102 5.96 1.31 27.71
N ILE A 103 5.85 1.71 26.43
CA ILE A 103 6.81 1.33 25.38
C ILE A 103 7.47 2.57 24.75
N HIS A 104 6.68 3.42 24.09
CA HIS A 104 7.17 4.48 23.22
C HIS A 104 7.98 5.54 23.97
N SER A 105 7.48 6.08 25.08
CA SER A 105 8.21 7.12 25.85
C SER A 105 9.59 6.63 26.31
N PHE A 106 9.68 5.38 26.77
CA PHE A 106 10.93 4.81 27.23
C PHE A 106 11.87 4.44 26.07
N LEU A 107 11.34 3.94 24.95
CA LEU A 107 12.13 3.76 23.72
C LEU A 107 12.72 5.07 23.22
N GLU A 108 11.96 6.16 23.27
CA GLU A 108 12.47 7.47 22.92
C GLU A 108 13.56 7.93 23.89
N LEU A 109 13.39 7.75 25.21
CA LEU A 109 14.45 8.05 26.18
C LEU A 109 15.74 7.27 25.86
N LEU A 110 15.63 5.97 25.59
CA LEU A 110 16.74 5.11 25.21
C LEU A 110 17.39 5.60 23.91
N ARG A 111 16.59 5.90 22.88
CA ARG A 111 17.06 6.37 21.56
C ARG A 111 17.85 7.68 21.67
N HIS A 112 17.39 8.64 22.47
CA HIS A 112 18.10 9.92 22.67
C HIS A 112 19.43 9.78 23.42
N ARG A 113 19.68 8.66 24.11
CA ARG A 113 20.90 8.39 24.88
C ARG A 113 21.89 7.47 24.14
N LEU A 114 21.64 7.17 22.87
CA LEU A 114 22.57 6.41 22.02
C LEU A 114 23.90 7.16 21.84
N PRO A 115 25.04 6.45 21.72
CA PRO A 115 25.17 5.00 21.68
C PRO A 115 25.22 4.32 23.08
N ALA A 116 25.27 5.08 24.17
CA ALA A 116 25.50 4.55 25.51
C ALA A 116 24.37 3.64 26.04
N SER A 117 23.16 3.77 25.50
CA SER A 117 21.97 2.98 25.86
C SER A 117 21.75 1.76 24.95
N LEU A 118 22.61 1.46 23.98
CA LEU A 118 22.33 0.50 22.90
C LEU A 118 21.94 -0.89 23.43
N GLU A 119 22.74 -1.49 24.30
CA GLU A 119 22.45 -2.83 24.88
C GLU A 119 21.13 -2.84 25.68
N HIS A 120 20.85 -1.76 26.39
CA HIS A 120 19.62 -1.58 27.16
C HIS A 120 18.40 -1.43 26.24
N MET A 121 18.57 -0.71 25.13
CA MET A 121 17.54 -0.53 24.11
C MET A 121 17.21 -1.84 23.41
N LEU A 122 18.22 -2.65 23.06
CA LEU A 122 18.04 -3.99 22.51
C LEU A 122 17.28 -4.88 23.49
N THR A 123 17.70 -4.89 24.76
CA THR A 123 17.05 -5.68 25.82
C THR A 123 15.57 -5.30 25.97
N PHE A 124 15.27 -4.00 25.98
CA PHE A 124 13.90 -3.53 26.12
C PHE A 124 13.05 -3.81 24.86
N LEU A 125 13.62 -3.69 23.66
CA LEU A 125 12.92 -4.04 22.42
C LEU A 125 12.49 -5.50 22.37
N TYR A 126 13.37 -6.44 22.76
CA TYR A 126 13.01 -7.86 22.83
C TYR A 126 11.88 -8.10 23.85
N LEU A 127 11.97 -7.45 25.02
CA LEU A 127 10.95 -7.57 26.05
C LEU A 127 9.58 -7.04 25.58
N ALA A 128 9.57 -5.84 24.99
CA ALA A 128 8.35 -5.24 24.46
C ALA A 128 7.78 -6.09 23.32
N TYR A 129 8.62 -6.58 22.40
CA TYR A 129 8.19 -7.43 21.30
C TYR A 129 7.56 -8.74 21.80
N SER A 130 8.20 -9.43 22.74
CA SER A 130 7.63 -10.65 23.34
C SER A 130 6.30 -10.39 24.03
N MET A 131 6.15 -9.26 24.73
CA MET A 131 4.88 -8.89 25.35
C MET A 131 3.78 -8.62 24.31
N MET A 132 4.10 -7.88 23.25
CA MET A 132 3.14 -7.57 22.19
C MET A 132 2.72 -8.82 21.42
N ALA A 133 3.67 -9.74 21.15
CA ALA A 133 3.38 -11.03 20.52
C ALA A 133 2.46 -11.90 21.40
N LEU A 134 2.73 -11.94 22.71
CA LEU A 134 1.87 -12.65 23.66
C LEU A 134 0.45 -12.06 23.69
N LEU A 135 0.29 -10.74 23.70
CA LEU A 135 -1.02 -10.08 23.63
C LEU A 135 -1.74 -10.35 22.32
N TYR A 136 -1.01 -10.37 21.21
CA TYR A 136 -1.55 -10.74 19.90
C TYR A 136 -2.13 -12.17 19.92
N GLU A 137 -1.47 -13.13 20.57
CA GLU A 137 -1.95 -14.52 20.68
C GLU A 137 -3.08 -14.71 21.70
N THR A 138 -3.05 -13.96 22.81
CA THR A 138 -3.93 -14.22 23.97
C THR A 138 -5.13 -13.27 24.08
N VAL A 139 -5.07 -12.09 23.44
CA VAL A 139 -6.10 -11.03 23.52
C VAL A 139 -6.45 -10.51 22.12
N PRO A 140 -7.22 -11.28 21.32
CA PRO A 140 -7.55 -10.92 19.93
C PRO A 140 -8.48 -9.70 19.82
N ALA A 141 -9.09 -9.23 20.90
CA ALA A 141 -10.01 -8.09 20.89
C ALA A 141 -9.36 -6.77 20.41
N PHE A 142 -8.03 -6.68 20.44
CA PHE A 142 -7.25 -5.51 20.00
C PHE A 142 -6.18 -5.88 18.98
N GLU A 143 -6.39 -6.98 18.24
CA GLU A 143 -5.41 -7.57 17.32
C GLU A 143 -4.79 -6.54 16.38
N ASP A 144 -5.61 -5.66 15.79
CA ASP A 144 -5.14 -4.64 14.84
C ASP A 144 -4.15 -3.67 15.50
N THR A 145 -4.37 -3.29 16.77
CA THR A 145 -3.43 -2.46 17.53
C THR A 145 -2.12 -3.20 17.80
N TRP A 146 -2.19 -4.50 18.11
CA TRP A 146 -1.02 -5.31 18.41
C TRP A 146 -0.13 -5.54 17.18
N ILE A 147 -0.75 -5.82 16.03
CA ILE A 147 -0.07 -5.95 14.73
C ILE A 147 0.75 -4.69 14.43
N GLU A 148 0.14 -3.51 14.59
CA GLU A 148 0.81 -2.25 14.32
C GLU A 148 1.98 -1.99 15.29
N CYS A 149 1.78 -2.24 16.58
CA CYS A 149 2.84 -2.10 17.58
C CYS A 149 4.03 -3.04 17.28
N LEU A 150 3.78 -4.25 16.79
CA LEU A 150 4.82 -5.20 16.38
C LEU A 150 5.58 -4.70 15.13
N GLY A 151 4.87 -4.08 14.19
CA GLY A 151 5.47 -3.38 13.05
C GLY A 151 6.37 -2.23 13.46
N ASP A 152 5.90 -1.38 14.38
CA ASP A 152 6.66 -0.24 14.94
C ASP A 152 7.92 -0.71 15.71
N LEU A 153 7.80 -1.74 16.56
CA LEU A 153 8.93 -2.32 17.28
C LEU A 153 9.98 -2.89 16.32
N GLY A 154 9.54 -3.57 15.26
CA GLY A 154 10.42 -4.02 14.19
C GLY A 154 11.19 -2.88 13.52
N ARG A 155 10.54 -1.73 13.31
CA ARG A 155 11.21 -0.52 12.76
C ARG A 155 12.23 0.08 13.72
N TYR A 156 11.90 0.20 15.00
CA TYR A 156 12.88 0.68 15.99
C TYR A 156 14.12 -0.20 15.99
N ARG A 157 13.93 -1.53 15.97
CA ARG A 157 15.00 -2.51 15.95
C ARG A 157 15.82 -2.48 14.66
N MET A 158 15.18 -2.27 13.51
CA MET A 158 15.84 -2.04 12.22
C MET A 158 16.67 -0.74 12.22
N ALA A 159 16.15 0.34 12.82
CA ALA A 159 16.76 1.67 12.76
C ALA A 159 18.02 1.83 13.62
N ILE A 160 18.21 0.98 14.64
CA ILE A 160 19.40 1.00 15.50
C ILE A 160 20.54 0.08 15.01
N GLU A 161 20.29 -0.74 13.97
CA GLU A 161 21.31 -1.57 13.33
C GLU A 161 21.97 -0.81 12.19
N ASP A 162 23.07 -0.13 12.53
CA ASP A 162 23.92 0.55 11.56
C ASP A 162 25.09 -0.33 11.09
N ASP A 163 25.55 -1.30 11.90
CA ASP A 163 26.76 -2.10 11.62
C ASP A 163 26.49 -3.51 11.06
N ASP A 164 25.38 -4.19 11.42
CA ASP A 164 25.02 -5.51 10.88
C ASP A 164 23.89 -5.43 9.83
N ILE A 165 24.29 -5.47 8.56
CA ILE A 165 23.37 -5.42 7.40
C ILE A 165 22.35 -6.58 7.46
N ARG A 166 22.73 -7.76 7.96
CA ARG A 166 21.83 -8.93 7.98
C ARG A 166 20.73 -8.75 9.02
N ASP A 167 21.08 -8.29 10.21
CA ASP A 167 20.09 -8.02 11.26
C ASP A 167 19.12 -6.92 10.81
N ARG A 168 19.64 -5.88 10.16
CA ARG A 168 18.81 -4.83 9.56
C ARG A 168 17.82 -5.40 8.53
N GLU A 169 18.26 -6.28 7.63
CA GLU A 169 17.40 -6.93 6.64
C GLU A 169 16.32 -7.81 7.30
N VAL A 170 16.69 -8.59 8.32
CA VAL A 170 15.75 -9.43 9.08
C VAL A 170 14.65 -8.58 9.70
N TRP A 171 15.02 -7.51 10.42
CA TRP A 171 14.03 -6.64 11.08
C TRP A 171 13.23 -5.78 10.11
N THR A 172 13.80 -5.45 8.95
CA THR A 172 13.03 -4.89 7.83
C THR A 172 11.95 -5.86 7.38
N GLY A 173 12.29 -7.15 7.22
CA GLY A 173 11.34 -8.21 6.86
C GLY A 173 10.24 -8.42 7.90
N VAL A 174 10.61 -8.51 9.18
CA VAL A 174 9.65 -8.63 10.30
C VAL A 174 8.68 -7.46 10.32
N SER A 175 9.20 -6.23 10.22
CA SER A 175 8.35 -5.05 10.22
C SER A 175 7.42 -5.01 9.00
N ARG A 176 7.94 -5.34 7.81
CA ARG A 176 7.16 -5.40 6.57
C ARG A 176 6.03 -6.40 6.69
N HIS A 177 6.30 -7.60 7.22
CA HIS A 177 5.28 -8.62 7.45
C HIS A 177 4.10 -8.09 8.29
N TRP A 178 4.40 -7.43 9.42
CA TRP A 178 3.35 -6.88 10.28
C TRP A 178 2.55 -5.75 9.62
N TYR A 179 3.20 -4.82 8.91
CA TYR A 179 2.46 -3.76 8.22
C TYR A 179 1.70 -4.25 6.98
N SER A 180 2.21 -5.25 6.25
CA SER A 180 1.46 -5.91 5.18
C SER A 180 0.16 -6.48 5.74
N LYS A 181 0.25 -7.26 6.84
CA LYS A 181 -0.91 -7.80 7.54
C LYS A 181 -1.87 -6.72 8.04
N ALA A 182 -1.35 -5.64 8.63
CA ALA A 182 -2.18 -4.51 9.05
C ALA A 182 -2.93 -3.91 7.85
N SER A 183 -2.23 -3.73 6.73
CA SER A 183 -2.80 -3.12 5.52
C SER A 183 -3.83 -4.02 4.84
N ASP A 184 -3.73 -5.35 4.97
CA ASP A 184 -4.77 -6.27 4.48
C ASP A 184 -6.06 -6.16 5.28
N LYS A 185 -5.95 -5.89 6.59
CA LYS A 185 -7.11 -5.73 7.48
C LYS A 185 -7.73 -4.35 7.36
N SER A 186 -6.90 -3.32 7.15
CA SER A 186 -7.30 -1.92 7.03
C SER A 186 -6.80 -1.27 5.73
N PRO A 187 -7.24 -1.76 4.55
CA PRO A 187 -6.67 -1.36 3.25
C PRO A 187 -6.95 0.10 2.86
N THR A 188 -7.86 0.78 3.55
CA THR A 188 -8.18 2.19 3.31
C THR A 188 -7.30 3.15 4.12
N THR A 189 -6.39 2.64 4.96
CA THR A 189 -5.59 3.44 5.91
C THR A 189 -4.21 3.78 5.34
N GLY A 190 -4.01 5.05 4.98
CA GLY A 190 -2.80 5.53 4.32
C GLY A 190 -1.53 5.40 5.14
N ARG A 191 -1.61 5.49 6.46
CA ARG A 191 -0.44 5.45 7.36
C ARG A 191 0.31 4.10 7.27
N LEU A 192 -0.41 3.00 7.04
CA LEU A 192 0.19 1.68 6.91
C LEU A 192 1.06 1.60 5.64
N TYR A 193 0.57 2.13 4.53
CA TYR A 193 1.34 2.22 3.29
C TYR A 193 2.52 3.19 3.40
N HIS A 194 2.42 4.26 4.19
CA HIS A 194 3.57 5.13 4.47
C HIS A 194 4.72 4.35 5.15
N HIS A 195 4.39 3.50 6.12
CA HIS A 195 5.40 2.68 6.79
C HIS A 195 5.98 1.60 5.86
N LEU A 196 5.14 0.96 5.04
CA LEU A 196 5.61 0.05 3.97
C LEU A 196 6.51 0.75 2.96
N ALA A 197 6.25 2.02 2.63
CA ALA A 197 7.12 2.81 1.78
C ALA A 197 8.52 2.96 2.39
N ILE A 198 8.63 3.29 3.68
CA ILE A 198 9.94 3.39 4.35
C ILE A 198 10.71 2.06 4.28
N LEU A 199 9.99 0.94 4.44
CA LEU A 199 10.53 -0.43 4.44
C LEU A 199 10.82 -1.01 3.04
N ALA A 200 10.39 -0.32 1.98
CA ALA A 200 10.60 -0.76 0.60
C ALA A 200 12.01 -0.42 0.06
N ARG A 201 12.86 0.27 0.85
CA ARG A 201 14.25 0.54 0.46
C ARG A 201 15.03 -0.78 0.24
N PRO A 202 15.89 -0.87 -0.79
CA PRO A 202 16.27 0.18 -1.75
C PRO A 202 15.37 0.29 -3.00
N ASN A 203 14.26 -0.44 -3.10
CA ASN A 203 13.39 -0.43 -4.28
C ASN A 203 12.63 0.91 -4.43
N ALA A 204 13.07 1.77 -5.35
CA ALA A 204 12.50 3.10 -5.54
C ALA A 204 11.09 3.11 -6.15
N LEU A 205 10.80 2.18 -7.06
CA LEU A 205 9.46 2.05 -7.66
C LEU A 205 8.43 1.63 -6.61
N GLN A 206 8.77 0.65 -5.78
CA GLN A 206 7.90 0.18 -4.70
C GLN A 206 7.72 1.26 -3.62
N GLN A 207 8.78 2.01 -3.28
CA GLN A 207 8.67 3.19 -2.40
C GLN A 207 7.67 4.22 -2.95
N LEU A 208 7.81 4.59 -4.22
CA LEU A 208 6.94 5.56 -4.88
C LEU A 208 5.48 5.06 -4.92
N TYR A 209 5.26 3.80 -5.26
CA TYR A 209 3.95 3.16 -5.21
C TYR A 209 3.32 3.28 -3.81
N TYR A 210 4.02 2.88 -2.76
CA TYR A 210 3.46 2.92 -1.40
C TYR A 210 3.21 4.34 -0.90
N TYR A 211 4.11 5.29 -1.16
CA TYR A 211 3.89 6.69 -0.77
C TYR A 211 2.71 7.32 -1.53
N THR A 212 2.58 7.05 -2.83
CA THR A 212 1.45 7.57 -3.60
C THR A 212 0.13 6.92 -3.20
N LYS A 213 0.12 5.60 -2.95
CA LYS A 213 -1.03 4.88 -2.37
C LYS A 213 -1.43 5.47 -1.02
N SER A 214 -0.47 5.72 -0.12
CA SER A 214 -0.69 6.35 1.19
C SER A 214 -1.48 7.66 1.13
N LEU A 215 -1.37 8.39 0.01
CA LEU A 215 -2.05 9.66 -0.24
C LEU A 215 -3.38 9.52 -0.99
N CYS A 216 -3.62 8.38 -1.66
CA CYS A 216 -4.77 8.18 -2.57
C CYS A 216 -5.80 7.14 -2.07
N VAL A 217 -5.60 6.57 -0.88
CA VAL A 217 -6.62 5.76 -0.20
C VAL A 217 -7.63 6.65 0.56
N PRO A 218 -8.83 6.15 0.89
CA PRO A 218 -9.88 6.95 1.54
C PRO A 218 -9.48 7.67 2.83
N ILE A 219 -8.58 7.09 3.64
CA ILE A 219 -8.03 7.73 4.84
C ILE A 219 -6.56 8.07 4.57
N PRO A 220 -6.27 9.18 3.88
CA PRO A 220 -4.91 9.50 3.45
C PRO A 220 -4.02 9.89 4.64
N PHE A 221 -2.72 9.65 4.50
CA PHE A 221 -1.73 10.07 5.50
C PHE A 221 -0.90 11.25 5.01
N SER A 222 -1.27 12.46 5.44
CA SER A 222 -0.70 13.71 4.94
C SER A 222 0.82 13.84 5.15
N SER A 223 1.38 13.31 6.25
CA SER A 223 2.82 13.34 6.50
C SER A 223 3.64 12.57 5.44
N ALA A 224 3.01 11.71 4.64
CA ALA A 224 3.66 11.08 3.49
C ALA A 224 4.13 12.11 2.46
N ARG A 225 3.50 13.30 2.37
CA ARG A 225 3.92 14.37 1.45
C ARG A 225 5.31 14.93 1.77
N GLU A 226 5.69 14.95 3.04
CA GLU A 226 7.04 15.34 3.45
C GLU A 226 8.00 14.16 3.31
N SER A 227 7.58 12.96 3.74
CA SER A 227 8.44 11.77 3.73
C SER A 227 8.88 11.33 2.34
N ILE A 228 7.98 11.43 1.35
CA ILE A 228 8.27 11.08 -0.06
C ILE A 228 9.37 11.96 -0.66
N MET A 229 9.59 13.17 -0.13
CA MET A 229 10.69 14.03 -0.59
C MET A 229 12.06 13.40 -0.36
N THR A 230 12.22 12.51 0.62
CA THR A 230 13.46 11.75 0.80
C THR A 230 13.79 10.82 -0.37
N LEU A 231 12.79 10.44 -1.17
CA LEU A 231 12.94 9.71 -2.42
C LEU A 231 13.19 10.66 -3.61
N PHE A 232 12.52 11.81 -3.64
CA PHE A 232 12.59 12.76 -4.75
C PHE A 232 13.82 13.68 -4.73
N ASP A 233 14.22 14.21 -3.57
CA ASP A 233 15.32 15.17 -3.48
C ASP A 233 16.64 14.66 -4.07
N PRO A 234 17.05 13.38 -3.90
CA PRO A 234 18.23 12.86 -4.58
C PRO A 234 18.13 12.94 -6.11
N VAL A 235 17.02 12.50 -6.70
CA VAL A 235 16.86 12.49 -8.17
C VAL A 235 16.61 13.89 -8.75
N LEU A 236 15.99 14.80 -8.01
CA LEU A 236 15.81 16.20 -8.39
C LEU A 236 17.14 16.97 -8.39
N ASN A 237 18.09 16.56 -7.53
CA ASN A 237 19.45 17.12 -7.48
C ASN A 237 20.46 16.33 -8.33
N ASN A 238 19.99 15.50 -9.29
CA ASN A 238 20.83 14.68 -10.17
C ASN A 238 21.75 13.67 -9.45
N ASN A 239 21.42 13.30 -8.21
CA ASN A 239 22.10 12.25 -7.46
C ASN A 239 21.37 10.91 -7.63
N THR A 240 21.67 10.21 -8.71
CA THR A 240 20.99 8.97 -9.13
C THR A 240 21.83 7.70 -8.92
N ALA A 241 22.98 7.79 -8.23
CA ALA A 241 24.01 6.75 -8.17
C ALA A 241 23.54 5.37 -7.65
N ARG A 242 22.36 5.29 -7.02
CA ARG A 242 21.80 4.07 -6.43
C ARG A 242 20.63 3.47 -7.21
N LEU A 243 20.22 4.08 -8.33
CA LEU A 243 19.03 3.69 -9.09
C LEU A 243 19.40 3.28 -10.52
N ALA A 244 18.63 2.34 -11.08
CA ALA A 244 18.70 2.11 -12.52
C ALA A 244 18.26 3.40 -13.25
N PRO A 245 18.90 3.76 -14.39
CA PRO A 245 18.59 5.02 -15.08
C PRO A 245 17.10 5.21 -15.42
N VAL A 246 16.42 4.14 -15.83
CA VAL A 246 14.98 4.15 -16.12
C VAL A 246 14.13 4.45 -14.88
N ASP A 247 14.47 3.86 -13.73
CA ASP A 247 13.75 4.09 -12.47
C ASP A 247 14.01 5.50 -11.97
N ALA A 248 15.26 5.99 -12.10
CA ALA A 248 15.62 7.35 -11.74
C ALA A 248 14.83 8.37 -12.58
N ALA A 249 14.70 8.16 -13.89
CA ALA A 249 13.92 9.01 -14.77
C ALA A 249 12.43 9.02 -14.40
N PHE A 250 11.85 7.84 -14.14
CA PHE A 250 10.46 7.71 -13.69
C PHE A 250 10.19 8.44 -12.37
N VAL A 251 11.05 8.21 -11.37
CA VAL A 251 10.94 8.82 -10.03
C VAL A 251 11.17 10.33 -10.12
N ARG A 252 12.09 10.81 -10.97
CA ARG A 252 12.32 12.25 -11.20
C ARG A 252 11.10 12.91 -11.84
N ALA A 253 10.49 12.30 -12.85
CA ALA A 253 9.25 12.82 -13.46
C ALA A 253 8.14 12.95 -12.42
N HIS A 254 7.92 11.92 -11.58
CA HIS A 254 7.00 12.00 -10.45
C HIS A 254 7.39 13.08 -9.43
N GLY A 255 8.67 13.23 -9.10
CA GLY A 255 9.14 14.25 -8.17
C GLY A 255 8.89 15.68 -8.67
N ILE A 256 9.05 15.91 -9.98
CA ILE A 256 8.75 17.20 -10.62
C ILE A 256 7.24 17.46 -10.62
N LEU A 257 6.43 16.48 -11.03
CA LEU A 257 4.96 16.59 -11.02
C LEU A 257 4.40 16.81 -9.60
N PHE A 258 4.95 16.11 -8.60
CA PHE A 258 4.53 16.17 -7.21
C PHE A 258 4.90 17.48 -6.52
N SER A 259 6.15 17.92 -6.68
CA SER A 259 6.68 19.09 -5.96
C SER A 259 6.49 20.41 -6.70
N GLY A 260 6.27 20.37 -8.02
CA GLY A 260 6.27 21.54 -8.90
C GLY A 260 7.63 22.19 -9.10
N LYS A 261 8.72 21.59 -8.57
CA LYS A 261 10.10 22.06 -8.74
C LYS A 261 10.68 21.55 -10.08
N SER A 262 11.62 22.29 -10.66
CA SER A 262 12.36 21.88 -11.87
C SER A 262 11.45 21.48 -13.05
N ARG A 263 10.34 22.20 -13.24
CA ARG A 263 9.35 21.92 -14.30
C ARG A 263 9.95 21.91 -15.71
N ASP A 264 10.99 22.72 -15.94
CA ASP A 264 11.78 22.78 -17.17
C ASP A 264 12.47 21.45 -17.51
N GLN A 265 12.72 20.59 -16.51
CA GLN A 265 13.41 19.31 -16.66
C GLN A 265 12.43 18.12 -16.83
N LEU A 266 11.12 18.37 -16.77
CA LEU A 266 10.13 17.31 -16.94
C LEU A 266 10.20 16.68 -18.33
N PRO A 267 10.27 17.43 -19.46
CA PRO A 267 10.35 16.82 -20.79
C PRO A 267 11.55 15.88 -20.93
N GLU A 268 12.74 16.32 -20.50
CA GLU A 268 13.95 15.49 -20.52
C GLU A 268 13.78 14.19 -19.71
N SER A 269 13.22 14.29 -18.50
CA SER A 269 13.02 13.13 -17.62
C SER A 269 11.98 12.16 -18.20
N THR A 270 10.91 12.69 -18.77
CA THR A 270 9.88 11.91 -19.45
C THR A 270 10.46 11.21 -20.67
N ASP A 271 11.15 11.93 -21.57
CA ASP A 271 11.72 11.36 -22.79
C ASP A 271 12.74 10.26 -22.45
N SER A 272 13.64 10.52 -21.50
CA SER A 272 14.61 9.53 -21.01
C SER A 272 13.95 8.25 -20.50
N PHE A 273 12.85 8.37 -19.75
CA PHE A 273 12.09 7.22 -19.28
C PHE A 273 11.42 6.47 -20.43
N ILE A 274 10.66 7.16 -21.29
CA ILE A 274 9.89 6.56 -22.39
C ILE A 274 10.80 5.83 -23.39
N ASP A 275 11.94 6.43 -23.71
CA ASP A 275 12.90 5.86 -24.66
C ASP A 275 13.56 4.60 -24.11
N SER A 276 13.87 4.59 -22.81
CA SER A 276 14.50 3.46 -22.13
C SER A 276 13.53 2.34 -21.75
N LEU A 277 12.23 2.63 -21.65
CA LEU A 277 11.23 1.74 -21.08
C LEU A 277 11.10 0.41 -21.84
N ASP A 278 11.00 0.45 -23.17
CA ASP A 278 10.79 -0.76 -23.98
C ASP A 278 11.96 -1.76 -23.83
N GLY A 279 13.19 -1.26 -23.99
CA GLY A 279 14.40 -2.07 -23.80
C GLY A 279 14.57 -2.54 -22.35
N HIS A 280 14.09 -1.76 -21.36
CA HIS A 280 14.10 -2.21 -19.97
C HIS A 280 13.13 -3.36 -19.72
N ILE A 281 11.87 -3.27 -20.20
CA ILE A 281 10.88 -4.34 -20.09
C ILE A 281 11.43 -5.63 -20.71
N GLY A 282 11.99 -5.54 -21.92
CA GLY A 282 12.59 -6.68 -22.61
C GLY A 282 13.76 -7.32 -21.85
N ARG A 283 14.56 -6.51 -21.12
CA ARG A 283 15.72 -6.98 -20.35
C ARG A 283 15.33 -7.65 -19.03
N VAL A 284 14.37 -7.10 -18.30
CA VAL A 284 14.01 -7.58 -16.95
C VAL A 284 12.92 -8.65 -16.96
N THR A 285 12.18 -8.79 -18.07
CA THR A 285 11.21 -9.88 -18.33
C THR A 285 10.22 -10.07 -17.18
N LYS A 286 10.23 -11.23 -16.50
CA LYS A 286 9.31 -11.56 -15.40
C LYS A 286 9.41 -10.60 -14.21
N ARG A 287 10.57 -9.98 -13.97
CA ARG A 287 10.71 -8.96 -12.90
C ARG A 287 9.89 -7.70 -13.21
N TRP A 288 9.48 -7.50 -14.47
CA TRP A 288 8.60 -6.40 -14.85
C TRP A 288 7.16 -6.60 -14.36
N LEU A 289 6.73 -7.83 -14.04
CA LEU A 289 5.36 -8.07 -13.60
C LEU A 289 5.01 -7.19 -12.39
N GLU A 290 5.89 -7.16 -11.39
CA GLU A 290 5.75 -6.30 -10.21
C GLU A 290 5.94 -4.81 -10.52
N SER A 291 7.02 -4.49 -11.22
CA SER A 291 7.34 -3.11 -11.59
C SER A 291 6.22 -2.46 -12.41
N GLY A 292 5.54 -3.25 -13.25
CA GLY A 292 4.45 -2.83 -14.10
C GLY A 292 3.26 -2.32 -13.31
N TYR A 293 2.76 -3.07 -12.32
CA TYR A 293 1.63 -2.57 -11.53
C TYR A 293 2.03 -1.45 -10.56
N TYR A 294 3.28 -1.42 -10.05
CA TYR A 294 3.77 -0.25 -9.29
C TYR A 294 3.70 1.04 -10.11
N ILE A 295 4.19 0.99 -11.36
CA ILE A 295 4.16 2.13 -12.28
C ILE A 295 2.72 2.51 -12.63
N ALA A 296 1.87 1.54 -12.98
CA ALA A 296 0.47 1.80 -13.32
C ALA A 296 -0.30 2.49 -12.17
N ILE A 297 -0.10 2.03 -10.93
CA ILE A 297 -0.74 2.62 -9.74
C ILE A 297 -0.16 4.02 -9.47
N ALA A 298 1.16 4.21 -9.57
CA ALA A 298 1.77 5.52 -9.39
C ALA A 298 1.25 6.53 -10.44
N LEU A 299 1.14 6.14 -11.71
CA LEU A 299 0.55 6.95 -12.77
C LEU A 299 -0.91 7.33 -12.45
N SER A 300 -1.72 6.34 -12.05
CA SER A 300 -3.11 6.55 -11.64
C SER A 300 -3.22 7.55 -10.49
N CYS A 301 -2.35 7.42 -9.48
CA CYS A 301 -2.26 8.35 -8.36
C CYS A 301 -1.84 9.76 -8.80
N SER A 302 -0.94 9.89 -9.78
CA SER A 302 -0.54 11.20 -10.32
C SER A 302 -1.67 11.91 -11.06
N LEU A 303 -2.51 11.17 -11.80
CA LEU A 303 -3.70 11.70 -12.46
C LEU A 303 -4.72 12.24 -11.42
N LEU A 304 -4.80 11.59 -10.26
CA LEU A 304 -5.58 12.04 -9.10
C LEU A 304 -4.90 13.18 -8.31
N GLY A 305 -3.80 13.74 -8.80
CA GLY A 305 -3.05 14.80 -8.11
C GLY A 305 -2.47 14.35 -6.78
N TYR A 306 -2.15 13.06 -6.65
CA TYR A 306 -1.70 12.43 -5.41
C TYR A 306 -2.70 12.67 -4.25
N GLY A 307 -3.99 12.50 -4.53
CA GLY A 307 -5.08 12.63 -3.57
C GLY A 307 -5.43 14.08 -3.21
N ALA A 308 -5.01 15.07 -4.01
CA ALA A 308 -5.37 16.46 -3.76
C ALA A 308 -6.85 16.72 -4.07
N GLU A 309 -7.61 17.22 -3.09
CA GLU A 309 -9.05 17.54 -3.27
C GLU A 309 -9.32 18.57 -4.38
N SER A 310 -8.33 19.42 -4.68
CA SER A 310 -8.43 20.40 -5.77
C SER A 310 -8.29 19.79 -7.17
N ASN A 311 -7.80 18.56 -7.28
CA ASN A 311 -7.58 17.89 -8.57
C ASN A 311 -8.91 17.64 -9.29
N VAL A 312 -8.92 17.81 -10.62
CA VAL A 312 -10.14 17.71 -11.44
C VAL A 312 -10.80 16.34 -11.37
N LEU A 313 -10.03 15.25 -11.37
CA LEU A 313 -10.57 13.90 -11.26
C LEU A 313 -11.12 13.64 -9.85
N MET A 314 -10.38 14.04 -8.80
CA MET A 314 -10.85 13.91 -7.42
C MET A 314 -12.21 14.61 -7.21
N ARG A 315 -12.38 15.82 -7.78
CA ARG A 315 -13.64 16.55 -7.75
C ARG A 315 -14.75 15.89 -8.58
N ALA A 316 -14.40 15.35 -9.74
CA ALA A 316 -15.35 14.67 -10.62
C ALA A 316 -15.88 13.37 -10.00
N MET A 317 -15.02 12.60 -9.33
CA MET A 317 -15.37 11.33 -8.67
C MET A 317 -16.17 11.52 -7.38
N SER A 318 -16.04 12.68 -6.72
CA SER A 318 -16.76 12.96 -5.47
C SER A 318 -18.26 13.19 -5.66
N LYS A 319 -18.73 13.37 -6.90
CA LYS A 319 -20.14 13.58 -7.22
C LYS A 319 -20.74 12.24 -7.66
N LYS A 320 -21.78 11.76 -6.95
CA LYS A 320 -22.43 10.49 -7.31
C LYS A 320 -23.11 10.60 -8.67
N PRO A 321 -23.11 9.52 -9.49
CA PRO A 321 -23.77 9.52 -10.80
C PRO A 321 -25.28 9.82 -10.76
N GLU A 322 -25.95 9.55 -9.63
CA GLU A 322 -27.42 9.73 -9.48
C GLU A 322 -27.83 11.17 -9.17
N GLU A 323 -26.92 12.05 -8.73
CA GLU A 323 -27.23 13.46 -8.40
C GLU A 323 -27.20 14.39 -9.63
N THR A 324 -26.90 13.88 -10.82
CA THR A 324 -26.89 14.65 -12.07
C THR A 324 -28.22 14.71 -12.80
N ASP A 325 -29.23 13.93 -12.38
CA ASP A 325 -30.61 14.10 -12.86
C ASP A 325 -31.40 14.93 -11.82
N VAL A 326 -31.89 16.09 -12.26
CA VAL A 326 -32.68 17.09 -11.53
C VAL A 326 -31.90 18.14 -10.73
N THR A 327 -31.40 19.16 -11.44
CA THR A 327 -31.52 20.55 -10.94
C THR A 327 -32.05 21.48 -12.03
N MET A 328 -33.28 21.95 -11.86
CA MET A 328 -33.91 23.05 -12.61
C MET A 328 -33.50 24.43 -12.05
N ASP A 329 -32.29 24.57 -11.53
CA ASP A 329 -31.78 25.88 -11.11
C ASP A 329 -30.45 26.15 -11.80
N GLY A 330 -30.42 27.25 -12.55
CA GLY A 330 -29.35 27.67 -13.46
C GLY A 330 -28.03 28.08 -12.81
N ASN A 331 -27.59 27.39 -11.77
CA ASN A 331 -26.19 27.39 -11.37
C ASN A 331 -25.46 26.33 -12.18
N THR A 332 -25.00 26.73 -13.37
CA THR A 332 -23.97 25.99 -14.11
C THR A 332 -22.75 25.87 -13.20
N ILE A 333 -22.61 24.72 -12.56
CA ILE A 333 -21.52 24.45 -11.63
C ILE A 333 -20.24 24.46 -12.47
N SER A 334 -19.31 25.36 -12.15
CA SER A 334 -18.00 25.48 -12.78
C SER A 334 -17.37 24.09 -12.95
N GLU A 335 -17.33 23.61 -14.20
CA GLU A 335 -16.42 22.53 -14.59
C GLU A 335 -15.03 22.97 -14.14
N ALA A 336 -14.40 22.18 -13.29
CA ALA A 336 -13.06 22.50 -12.81
C ALA A 336 -12.13 22.41 -14.01
N THR A 337 -11.57 23.53 -14.46
CA THR A 337 -10.65 23.52 -15.58
C THR A 337 -9.37 22.78 -15.18
N PRO A 338 -8.89 21.82 -15.99
CA PRO A 338 -7.65 21.10 -15.70
C PRO A 338 -6.48 22.09 -15.62
N ASP A 339 -5.77 22.07 -14.49
CA ASP A 339 -4.57 22.86 -14.31
C ASP A 339 -3.41 22.32 -15.16
N GLU A 340 -2.33 23.08 -15.23
CA GLU A 340 -1.14 22.70 -16.00
C GLU A 340 -0.49 21.40 -15.48
N THR A 341 -0.49 21.18 -14.16
CA THR A 341 0.10 19.98 -13.57
C THR A 341 -0.66 18.73 -13.98
N PHE A 342 -1.99 18.77 -14.00
CA PHE A 342 -2.82 17.67 -14.49
C PHE A 342 -2.53 17.37 -15.97
N LYS A 343 -2.43 18.40 -16.82
CA LYS A 343 -2.11 18.22 -18.24
C LYS A 343 -0.74 17.55 -18.45
N LEU A 344 0.27 17.96 -17.68
CA LEU A 344 1.59 17.35 -17.71
C LEU A 344 1.57 15.89 -17.20
N ALA A 345 0.81 15.61 -16.14
CA ALA A 345 0.63 14.25 -15.64
C ALA A 345 -0.11 13.36 -16.66
N LEU A 346 -1.11 13.91 -17.35
CA LEU A 346 -1.85 13.20 -18.40
C LEU A 346 -0.96 12.88 -19.60
N ASP A 347 -0.14 13.82 -20.07
CA ASP A 347 0.84 13.56 -21.14
C ASP A 347 1.80 12.43 -20.73
N PHE A 348 2.38 12.54 -19.54
CA PHE A 348 3.32 11.52 -19.03
C PHE A 348 2.67 10.13 -18.90
N ALA A 349 1.45 10.07 -18.35
CA ALA A 349 0.71 8.83 -18.21
C ALA A 349 0.36 8.23 -19.58
N THR A 350 -0.20 9.01 -20.50
CA THR A 350 -0.60 8.55 -21.83
C THR A 350 0.59 8.06 -22.65
N ARG A 351 1.73 8.75 -22.61
CA ARG A 351 2.96 8.32 -23.30
C ARG A 351 3.47 6.99 -22.73
N THR A 352 3.44 6.84 -21.40
CA THR A 352 3.85 5.60 -20.73
C THR A 352 2.91 4.45 -21.06
N ILE A 353 1.60 4.65 -20.95
CA ILE A 353 0.56 3.66 -21.27
C ILE A 353 0.69 3.23 -22.73
N SER A 354 0.83 4.18 -23.66
CA SER A 354 1.06 3.89 -25.07
C SER A 354 2.29 3.00 -25.27
N ARG A 355 3.43 3.36 -24.66
CA ARG A 355 4.68 2.62 -24.79
C ARG A 355 4.56 1.16 -24.30
N VAL A 356 3.86 0.93 -23.20
CA VAL A 356 3.60 -0.43 -22.69
C VAL A 356 2.61 -1.19 -23.58
N LEU A 357 1.51 -0.55 -24.03
CA LEU A 357 0.52 -1.19 -24.91
C LEU A 357 1.09 -1.57 -26.28
N TYR A 358 2.10 -0.86 -26.79
CA TYR A 358 2.82 -1.21 -28.03
C TYR A 358 3.49 -2.60 -27.96
N ARG A 359 3.77 -3.09 -26.75
CA ARG A 359 4.26 -4.45 -26.53
C ARG A 359 3.14 -5.48 -26.49
N TRP A 360 2.07 -5.29 -27.27
CA TRP A 360 0.97 -6.26 -27.34
C TRP A 360 1.47 -7.68 -27.63
N GLY A 361 0.99 -8.65 -26.85
CA GLY A 361 1.48 -10.03 -26.85
C GLY A 361 2.62 -10.33 -25.87
N ASP A 362 3.25 -9.33 -25.26
CA ASP A 362 4.20 -9.53 -24.15
C ASP A 362 3.45 -9.72 -22.83
N THR A 363 3.44 -10.95 -22.31
CA THR A 363 2.71 -11.31 -21.09
C THR A 363 3.24 -10.60 -19.85
N ASN A 364 4.49 -10.10 -19.86
CA ASN A 364 5.06 -9.37 -18.74
C ASN A 364 4.39 -8.01 -18.52
N THR A 365 3.68 -7.50 -19.53
CA THR A 365 2.98 -6.20 -19.45
C THR A 365 1.57 -6.30 -18.86
N LEU A 366 1.04 -7.52 -18.70
CA LEU A 366 -0.36 -7.73 -18.31
C LEU A 366 -0.71 -7.12 -16.94
N PRO A 367 0.11 -7.18 -15.88
CA PRO A 367 -0.25 -6.57 -14.60
C PRO A 367 -0.38 -5.04 -14.69
N PHE A 368 0.46 -4.39 -15.51
CA PHE A 368 0.33 -2.97 -15.83
C PHE A 368 -1.00 -2.70 -16.55
N VAL A 369 -1.29 -3.46 -17.61
CA VAL A 369 -2.51 -3.27 -18.42
C VAL A 369 -3.76 -3.49 -17.57
N HIS A 370 -3.76 -4.54 -16.74
CA HIS A 370 -4.84 -4.82 -15.81
C HIS A 370 -5.09 -3.63 -14.88
N SER A 371 -4.04 -3.13 -14.22
CA SER A 371 -4.14 -2.02 -13.27
C SER A 371 -4.65 -0.72 -13.92
N ILE A 372 -4.19 -0.41 -15.14
CA ILE A 372 -4.68 0.75 -15.90
C ILE A 372 -6.14 0.57 -16.32
N LEU A 373 -6.54 -0.63 -16.76
CA LEU A 373 -7.94 -0.88 -17.14
C LEU A 373 -8.89 -0.85 -15.96
N VAL A 374 -8.46 -1.22 -14.74
CA VAL A 374 -9.26 -1.03 -13.52
C VAL A 374 -9.52 0.45 -13.30
N PHE A 375 -8.47 1.28 -13.36
CA PHE A 375 -8.59 2.74 -13.25
C PHE A 375 -9.52 3.31 -14.33
N MET A 376 -9.32 2.95 -15.60
CA MET A 376 -10.14 3.44 -16.70
C MET A 376 -11.59 2.98 -16.61
N ASN A 377 -11.85 1.72 -16.26
CA ASN A 377 -13.21 1.24 -16.04
C ASN A 377 -13.92 2.01 -14.92
N PHE A 378 -13.20 2.41 -13.87
CA PHE A 378 -13.76 3.30 -12.85
C PHE A 378 -14.08 4.68 -13.45
N MET A 379 -13.13 5.30 -14.16
CA MET A 379 -13.33 6.64 -14.75
C MET A 379 -14.51 6.67 -15.74
N THR A 380 -14.73 5.62 -16.51
CA THR A 380 -15.86 5.53 -17.45
C THR A 380 -17.24 5.57 -16.80
N GLN A 381 -17.32 5.33 -15.48
CA GLN A 381 -18.58 5.41 -14.72
C GLN A 381 -18.90 6.86 -14.28
N TYR A 382 -17.96 7.80 -14.46
CA TYR A 382 -18.10 9.21 -14.10
C TYR A 382 -17.91 10.09 -15.34
N PRO A 383 -18.99 10.56 -16.00
CA PRO A 383 -18.90 11.34 -17.25
C PRO A 383 -17.96 12.55 -17.18
N ALA A 384 -17.97 13.28 -16.05
CA ALA A 384 -17.08 14.43 -15.83
C ALA A 384 -15.60 14.05 -15.63
N ALA A 385 -15.31 12.82 -15.19
CA ALA A 385 -13.94 12.35 -15.02
C ALA A 385 -13.36 11.87 -16.36
N ILE A 386 -14.12 11.02 -17.08
CA ILE A 386 -13.68 10.46 -18.36
C ILE A 386 -13.52 11.52 -19.45
N SER A 387 -14.30 12.62 -19.42
CA SER A 387 -14.14 13.75 -20.36
C SER A 387 -12.77 14.41 -20.30
N HIS A 388 -12.04 14.29 -19.19
CA HIS A 388 -10.67 14.80 -19.06
C HIS A 388 -9.60 13.82 -19.55
N LEU A 389 -9.97 12.57 -19.86
CA LEU A 389 -9.04 11.48 -20.19
C LEU A 389 -9.25 10.92 -21.60
N GLU A 390 -10.49 10.89 -22.08
CA GLU A 390 -10.90 10.11 -23.26
C GLU A 390 -10.16 10.48 -24.55
N ASP A 391 -9.83 11.76 -24.75
CA ASP A 391 -9.15 12.24 -25.94
C ASP A 391 -7.67 11.89 -25.97
N ALA A 392 -7.04 11.80 -24.79
CA ALA A 392 -5.63 11.48 -24.67
C ALA A 392 -5.39 9.96 -24.58
N TYR A 393 -6.32 9.20 -24.00
CA TYR A 393 -6.12 7.78 -23.76
C TYR A 393 -6.00 6.98 -25.08
N PRO A 394 -5.03 6.04 -25.20
CA PRO A 394 -4.74 5.36 -26.47
C PRO A 394 -5.69 4.19 -26.77
N TRP A 395 -6.98 4.49 -26.97
CA TRP A 395 -8.04 3.48 -27.21
C TRP A 395 -7.71 2.50 -28.33
N LYS A 396 -7.12 2.96 -29.44
CA LYS A 396 -6.73 2.08 -30.56
C LYS A 396 -5.67 1.06 -30.16
N LEU A 397 -4.67 1.45 -29.38
CA LEU A 397 -3.66 0.52 -28.88
C LEU A 397 -4.28 -0.47 -27.89
N THR A 398 -5.21 -0.01 -27.05
CA THR A 398 -5.98 -0.89 -26.17
C THR A 398 -6.76 -1.93 -26.96
N SER A 399 -7.45 -1.56 -28.04
CA SER A 399 -8.20 -2.53 -28.86
C SER A 399 -7.29 -3.57 -29.53
N ILE A 400 -6.12 -3.15 -30.04
CA ILE A 400 -5.11 -4.07 -30.60
C ILE A 400 -4.57 -5.02 -29.53
N MET A 401 -4.26 -4.50 -28.34
CA MET A 401 -3.78 -5.30 -27.21
C MET A 401 -4.83 -6.33 -26.78
N LEU A 402 -6.09 -5.93 -26.61
CA LEU A 402 -7.19 -6.83 -26.25
C LEU A 402 -7.43 -7.92 -27.30
N ASN A 403 -7.41 -7.56 -28.60
CA ASN A 403 -7.55 -8.54 -29.68
C ASN A 403 -6.37 -9.52 -29.70
N THR A 404 -5.15 -9.04 -29.52
CA THR A 404 -3.97 -9.91 -29.44
C THR A 404 -4.06 -10.86 -28.25
N LEU A 405 -4.53 -10.35 -27.10
CA LEU A 405 -4.70 -11.14 -25.89
C LEU A 405 -5.78 -12.22 -26.08
N LEU A 406 -6.90 -11.87 -26.70
CA LEU A 406 -8.00 -12.80 -27.00
C LEU A 406 -7.54 -13.95 -27.91
N LEU A 407 -6.71 -13.67 -28.90
CA LEU A 407 -6.11 -14.68 -29.78
C LEU A 407 -5.15 -15.64 -29.04
N SER A 408 -4.64 -15.23 -27.87
CA SER A 408 -3.75 -16.04 -27.03
C SER A 408 -4.48 -16.91 -25.98
N CYS A 409 -5.81 -16.81 -25.91
CA CYS A 409 -6.63 -17.63 -25.01
C CYS A 409 -6.86 -19.03 -25.60
N GLU A 410 -7.29 -19.96 -24.74
CA GLU A 410 -7.61 -21.32 -25.16
C GLU A 410 -8.74 -21.38 -26.21
N PRO A 411 -8.75 -22.39 -27.11
CA PRO A 411 -9.83 -22.59 -28.05
C PRO A 411 -11.19 -22.68 -27.35
N GLY A 412 -12.14 -21.86 -27.80
CA GLY A 412 -13.49 -21.81 -27.21
C GLY A 412 -13.63 -20.87 -26.01
N TYR A 413 -12.59 -20.10 -25.65
CA TYR A 413 -12.71 -19.04 -24.66
C TYR A 413 -13.83 -18.05 -25.02
N GLU A 414 -14.69 -17.72 -24.06
CA GLU A 414 -15.78 -16.75 -24.20
C GLU A 414 -15.57 -15.60 -23.22
N ILE A 415 -15.61 -14.37 -23.74
CA ILE A 415 -15.48 -13.16 -22.92
C ILE A 415 -16.75 -12.99 -22.10
N ARG A 416 -16.59 -12.60 -20.83
CA ARG A 416 -17.69 -12.30 -19.91
C ARG A 416 -17.62 -10.84 -19.52
N GLY A 417 -18.78 -10.20 -19.36
CA GLY A 417 -18.86 -8.81 -18.90
C GLY A 417 -18.78 -8.64 -17.39
N HIS A 418 -18.52 -9.71 -16.64
CA HIS A 418 -18.52 -9.71 -15.18
C HIS A 418 -17.29 -10.40 -14.61
N PHE A 419 -16.94 -10.03 -13.37
CA PHE A 419 -15.89 -10.67 -12.58
C PHE A 419 -16.12 -12.19 -12.51
N ARG A 420 -15.12 -13.02 -12.83
CA ARG A 420 -15.21 -14.48 -12.65
C ARG A 420 -15.02 -14.82 -11.17
N LEU A 421 -16.05 -15.39 -10.55
CA LEU A 421 -15.95 -15.89 -9.18
C LEU A 421 -15.30 -17.29 -9.18
N PRO A 422 -14.62 -17.69 -8.09
CA PRO A 422 -14.07 -19.03 -7.96
C PRO A 422 -15.19 -20.08 -8.03
N GLU A 423 -14.85 -21.30 -8.44
CA GLU A 423 -15.77 -22.43 -8.38
C GLU A 423 -16.28 -22.62 -6.94
N LYS A 424 -17.54 -23.07 -6.78
CA LYS A 424 -18.06 -23.50 -5.47
C LYS A 424 -17.05 -24.50 -4.89
N ASP A 425 -16.55 -24.23 -3.69
CA ASP A 425 -15.52 -24.98 -2.95
C ASP A 425 -14.05 -24.54 -3.14
N ARG A 426 -13.74 -23.58 -4.01
CA ARG A 426 -12.40 -22.95 -4.07
C ARG A 426 -12.38 -21.59 -3.38
N LEU A 427 -11.34 -21.37 -2.58
CA LEU A 427 -11.09 -20.05 -2.01
C LEU A 427 -10.59 -19.09 -3.10
N PRO A 428 -10.93 -17.79 -3.01
CA PRO A 428 -10.34 -16.77 -3.88
C PRO A 428 -8.82 -16.80 -3.83
N HIS A 429 -8.19 -16.55 -4.96
CA HIS A 429 -6.75 -16.33 -5.07
C HIS A 429 -6.51 -15.04 -5.85
N PRO A 430 -6.53 -13.88 -5.17
CA PRO A 430 -6.29 -12.59 -5.81
C PRO A 430 -4.95 -12.55 -6.53
N LEU A 431 -4.87 -11.73 -7.57
CA LEU A 431 -3.62 -11.46 -8.27
C LEU A 431 -2.71 -10.57 -7.40
N PRO A 432 -1.37 -10.58 -7.61
CA PRO A 432 -0.46 -9.67 -6.90
C PRO A 432 -0.91 -8.19 -7.01
N GLU A 433 -1.32 -7.78 -8.21
CA GLU A 433 -1.82 -6.43 -8.44
C GLU A 433 -3.20 -6.15 -7.80
N ASP A 434 -3.99 -7.18 -7.47
CA ASP A 434 -5.25 -7.01 -6.75
C ASP A 434 -4.97 -6.53 -5.32
N PHE A 435 -4.02 -7.16 -4.63
CA PHE A 435 -3.55 -6.72 -3.31
C PHE A 435 -2.96 -5.31 -3.38
N ALA A 436 -2.21 -5.01 -4.45
CA ALA A 436 -1.62 -3.69 -4.65
C ALA A 436 -2.68 -2.59 -4.86
N MET A 437 -3.76 -2.87 -5.59
CA MET A 437 -4.84 -1.92 -5.84
C MET A 437 -5.88 -1.84 -4.70
N ARG A 438 -6.01 -2.88 -3.88
CA ARG A 438 -6.98 -2.94 -2.79
C ARG A 438 -6.91 -1.69 -1.91
N GLY A 439 -8.07 -1.08 -1.67
CA GLY A 439 -8.23 0.12 -0.85
C GLY A 439 -8.00 1.45 -1.56
N LEU A 440 -7.58 1.47 -2.83
CA LEU A 440 -7.57 2.68 -3.64
C LEU A 440 -9.01 3.10 -4.01
N LEU A 441 -9.26 4.41 -4.07
CA LEU A 441 -10.58 4.98 -4.35
C LEU A 441 -11.23 4.43 -5.63
N TYR A 442 -10.42 4.22 -6.68
CA TYR A 442 -10.92 3.73 -7.97
C TYR A 442 -11.09 2.20 -8.06
N ALA A 443 -10.73 1.47 -7.00
CA ALA A 443 -10.78 0.01 -6.96
C ALA A 443 -11.82 -0.52 -5.96
N GLU A 444 -12.53 0.36 -5.24
CA GLU A 444 -13.47 0.00 -4.17
C GLU A 444 -14.57 -0.95 -4.66
N ASP A 445 -15.23 -0.61 -5.77
CA ASP A 445 -16.32 -1.42 -6.35
C ASP A 445 -15.86 -2.45 -7.40
N TYR A 446 -14.55 -2.62 -7.55
CA TYR A 446 -14.01 -3.54 -8.57
C TYR A 446 -13.98 -4.99 -8.08
N PHE A 447 -13.63 -5.21 -6.81
CA PHE A 447 -13.46 -6.55 -6.25
C PHE A 447 -14.77 -7.08 -5.64
N PRO A 448 -15.10 -8.37 -5.84
CA PRO A 448 -16.22 -8.99 -5.18
C PRO A 448 -16.08 -8.97 -3.66
N ASN A 449 -17.20 -9.04 -2.97
CA ASN A 449 -17.21 -9.30 -1.54
C ASN A 449 -16.43 -10.59 -1.24
N ASP A 450 -15.68 -10.57 -0.14
CA ASP A 450 -14.86 -11.70 0.34
C ASP A 450 -13.72 -12.12 -0.62
N TRP A 451 -13.40 -11.34 -1.67
CA TRP A 451 -12.30 -11.67 -2.60
C TRP A 451 -10.95 -11.82 -1.89
N PHE A 452 -10.73 -11.09 -0.80
CA PHE A 452 -9.50 -11.12 -0.01
C PHE A 452 -9.65 -11.88 1.32
N SER A 453 -10.69 -12.71 1.49
CA SER A 453 -10.94 -13.43 2.75
C SER A 453 -10.16 -14.75 2.88
N ASN A 454 -9.24 -15.04 1.96
CA ASN A 454 -8.45 -16.27 1.99
C ASN A 454 -7.25 -16.11 2.92
N ASP A 455 -7.46 -16.37 4.22
CA ASP A 455 -6.43 -16.27 5.26
C ASP A 455 -5.32 -17.33 5.16
N LYS A 456 -5.36 -18.22 4.16
CA LYS A 456 -4.32 -19.24 3.92
C LYS A 456 -3.20 -18.79 3.01
N ILE A 457 -3.36 -17.64 2.33
CA ILE A 457 -2.32 -17.11 1.44
C ILE A 457 -1.29 -16.42 2.31
N ASP A 458 -0.11 -17.03 2.41
CA ASP A 458 1.03 -16.42 3.09
C ASP A 458 1.53 -15.19 2.31
N GLU A 459 2.22 -14.26 2.98
CA GLU A 459 2.70 -13.01 2.37
C GLU A 459 3.58 -13.27 1.12
N ASP A 460 4.44 -14.29 1.18
CA ASP A 460 5.29 -14.66 0.05
C ASP A 460 4.49 -15.29 -1.11
N GLU A 461 3.37 -15.96 -0.81
CA GLU A 461 2.51 -16.61 -1.81
C GLU A 461 1.73 -15.59 -2.66
N LYS A 462 1.45 -14.40 -2.11
CA LYS A 462 0.78 -13.30 -2.83
C LYS A 462 1.48 -12.89 -4.12
N TYR A 463 2.80 -13.15 -4.23
CA TYR A 463 3.63 -12.72 -5.35
C TYR A 463 4.04 -13.89 -6.26
N PHE A 464 3.54 -15.11 -6.03
CA PHE A 464 3.87 -16.26 -6.88
C PHE A 464 3.13 -16.25 -8.22
N GLU A 465 3.91 -16.22 -9.31
CA GLU A 465 3.42 -16.22 -10.69
C GLU A 465 3.30 -17.66 -11.24
N LEU A 466 2.20 -18.33 -10.89
CA LEU A 466 1.82 -19.62 -11.46
C LEU A 466 1.15 -19.46 -12.84
N PRO A 467 1.15 -20.49 -13.72
CA PRO A 467 0.45 -20.42 -15.01
C PRO A 467 -1.04 -20.05 -14.90
N SER A 468 -1.71 -20.50 -13.83
CA SER A 468 -3.10 -20.15 -13.56
C SER A 468 -3.31 -18.65 -13.29
N VAL A 469 -2.34 -17.98 -12.65
CA VAL A 469 -2.36 -16.53 -12.40
C VAL A 469 -2.34 -15.76 -13.72
N SER A 470 -1.53 -16.23 -14.68
CA SER A 470 -1.49 -15.63 -16.02
C SER A 470 -2.82 -15.77 -16.77
N GLU A 471 -3.48 -16.92 -16.71
CA GLU A 471 -4.77 -17.12 -17.38
C GLU A 471 -5.91 -16.33 -16.72
N GLU A 472 -5.94 -16.28 -15.38
CA GLU A 472 -6.88 -15.43 -14.65
C GLU A 472 -6.69 -13.97 -15.06
N ARG A 473 -5.45 -13.48 -15.10
CA ARG A 473 -5.12 -12.11 -15.53
C ARG A 473 -5.58 -11.80 -16.95
N LYS A 474 -5.48 -12.74 -17.89
CA LYS A 474 -6.04 -12.57 -19.25
C LYS A 474 -7.56 -12.38 -19.19
N ASP A 475 -8.25 -13.22 -18.41
CA ASP A 475 -9.70 -13.15 -18.21
C ASP A 475 -10.12 -11.80 -17.61
N ARG A 476 -9.39 -11.31 -16.59
CA ARG A 476 -9.60 -9.98 -15.97
C ARG A 476 -9.55 -8.85 -17.00
N ILE A 477 -8.49 -8.83 -17.80
CA ILE A 477 -8.23 -7.78 -18.79
C ILE A 477 -9.31 -7.78 -19.89
N LEU A 478 -9.65 -8.96 -20.43
CA LEU A 478 -10.67 -9.09 -21.47
C LEU A 478 -12.06 -8.72 -20.95
N SER A 479 -12.39 -9.11 -19.71
CA SER A 479 -13.67 -8.77 -19.08
C SER A 479 -13.81 -7.26 -18.85
N LEU A 480 -12.73 -6.60 -18.40
CA LEU A 480 -12.69 -5.13 -18.28
C LEU A 480 -12.85 -4.44 -19.63
N GLY A 481 -12.12 -4.89 -20.65
CA GLY A 481 -12.24 -4.36 -22.01
C GLY A 481 -13.66 -4.47 -22.55
N TYR A 482 -14.31 -5.62 -22.33
CA TYR A 482 -15.70 -5.87 -22.73
C TYR A 482 -16.69 -5.00 -21.95
N LYS A 483 -16.48 -4.84 -20.64
CA LYS A 483 -17.31 -3.95 -19.80
C LYS A 483 -17.22 -2.50 -20.26
N ILE A 484 -16.02 -1.99 -20.57
CA ILE A 484 -15.85 -0.64 -21.11
C ILE A 484 -16.54 -0.52 -22.48
N ALA A 485 -16.40 -1.54 -23.33
CA ALA A 485 -16.99 -1.56 -24.67
C ALA A 485 -18.53 -1.54 -24.67
N SER A 486 -19.17 -1.98 -23.58
CA SER A 486 -20.63 -1.99 -23.45
C SER A 486 -21.28 -0.59 -23.54
N SER A 487 -20.51 0.47 -23.25
CA SER A 487 -20.96 1.85 -23.40
C SER A 487 -21.08 2.32 -24.85
N GLY A 488 -20.34 1.70 -25.78
CA GLY A 488 -20.28 2.11 -27.18
C GLY A 488 -19.52 3.42 -27.46
N ASN A 489 -18.92 4.06 -26.44
CA ASN A 489 -18.36 5.42 -26.57
C ASN A 489 -16.88 5.48 -26.95
N TRP A 490 -16.07 4.52 -26.48
CA TRP A 490 -14.61 4.58 -26.59
C TRP A 490 -13.98 3.31 -27.14
N LEU A 491 -14.47 2.17 -26.65
CA LEU A 491 -14.22 0.83 -27.19
C LEU A 491 -15.55 0.28 -27.70
N LEU A 492 -15.47 -0.56 -28.72
CA LEU A 492 -16.60 -1.27 -29.31
C LEU A 492 -16.30 -2.76 -29.27
N TRP A 493 -17.34 -3.58 -29.11
CA TRP A 493 -17.25 -5.03 -29.27
C TRP A 493 -18.09 -5.46 -30.47
N ASN A 494 -17.43 -6.03 -31.49
CA ASN A 494 -18.10 -6.61 -32.64
C ASN A 494 -18.38 -8.10 -32.37
N GLY A 495 -19.65 -8.42 -32.15
CA GLY A 495 -20.09 -9.79 -31.85
C GLY A 495 -19.95 -10.77 -33.03
N GLU A 496 -19.96 -10.27 -34.27
CA GLU A 496 -19.86 -11.12 -35.46
C GLU A 496 -18.40 -11.53 -35.72
N THR A 497 -17.47 -10.56 -35.67
CA THR A 497 -16.03 -10.83 -35.90
C THR A 497 -15.32 -11.26 -34.63
N ARG A 498 -15.96 -11.13 -33.46
CA ARG A 498 -15.40 -11.35 -32.12
C ARG A 498 -14.14 -10.51 -31.87
N GLN A 499 -14.21 -9.22 -32.21
CA GLN A 499 -13.09 -8.30 -32.08
C GLN A 499 -13.48 -7.00 -31.38
N PHE A 500 -12.51 -6.44 -30.65
CA PHE A 500 -12.55 -5.09 -30.14
C PHE A 500 -12.22 -4.09 -31.24
N GLU A 501 -13.09 -3.11 -31.40
CA GLU A 501 -12.95 -1.99 -32.33
C GLU A 501 -12.97 -0.67 -31.57
N VAL A 502 -12.78 0.44 -32.28
CA VAL A 502 -12.90 1.79 -31.73
C VAL A 502 -13.74 2.65 -32.66
N PRO A 503 -14.49 3.63 -32.13
CA PRO A 503 -15.13 4.65 -32.96
C PRO A 503 -14.12 5.39 -33.85
N GLU A 504 -14.59 5.94 -34.97
CA GLU A 504 -13.73 6.58 -35.96
C GLU A 504 -12.87 7.73 -35.37
N LYS A 505 -13.41 8.47 -34.39
CA LYS A 505 -12.68 9.51 -33.62
C LYS A 505 -11.35 9.00 -33.05
N TYR A 506 -11.32 7.74 -32.61
CA TYR A 506 -10.16 7.14 -31.97
C TYR A 506 -9.41 6.17 -32.90
N ASN A 507 -9.85 6.01 -34.15
CA ASN A 507 -9.28 5.05 -35.12
C ASN A 507 -8.02 5.60 -35.80
N VAL A 508 -6.98 5.83 -35.01
CA VAL A 508 -5.69 6.34 -35.51
C VAL A 508 -4.85 5.26 -36.16
N LYS A 509 -4.04 5.63 -37.16
CA LYS A 509 -3.07 4.71 -37.78
C LYS A 509 -1.89 4.47 -36.84
N ILE A 510 -1.68 3.21 -36.46
CA ILE A 510 -0.52 2.78 -35.68
C ILE A 510 0.59 2.37 -36.65
N ASN A 511 1.74 3.05 -36.59
CA ASN A 511 2.90 2.68 -37.40
C ASN A 511 3.54 1.40 -36.83
N LEU A 512 3.53 0.32 -37.62
CA LEU A 512 4.05 -1.00 -37.24
C LEU A 512 5.55 -1.18 -37.55
N ASP A 513 6.16 -0.25 -38.30
CA ASP A 513 7.54 -0.38 -38.80
C ASP A 513 8.62 -0.24 -37.72
N SER A 514 8.28 0.30 -36.54
CA SER A 514 9.21 0.40 -35.40
C SER A 514 9.56 -0.98 -34.81
N ARG A 515 8.67 -1.97 -34.89
CA ARG A 515 8.90 -3.31 -34.32
C ARG A 515 9.97 -4.12 -35.06
N GLN A 516 10.16 -3.89 -36.36
CA GLN A 516 11.14 -4.63 -37.16
C GLN A 516 12.58 -4.15 -36.93
N LYS A 517 12.78 -2.87 -36.58
CA LYS A 517 14.10 -2.35 -36.22
C LYS A 517 14.56 -2.88 -34.86
N ASP A 518 13.69 -2.83 -33.86
CA ASP A 518 14.03 -3.22 -32.48
C ASP A 518 14.32 -4.74 -32.35
N ASN A 519 13.58 -5.59 -33.09
CA ASN A 519 13.86 -7.03 -33.12
C ASN A 519 15.13 -7.41 -33.88
N ALA A 520 15.55 -6.62 -34.89
CA ALA A 520 16.78 -6.85 -35.64
C ALA A 520 18.03 -6.44 -34.85
N GLU A 521 17.92 -5.48 -33.94
CA GLU A 521 19.03 -5.06 -33.07
C GLU A 521 19.24 -6.03 -31.90
N LEU A 522 18.17 -6.62 -31.35
CA LEU A 522 18.24 -7.64 -30.29
C LEU A 522 18.87 -8.97 -30.75
N GLN A 523 18.75 -9.33 -32.02
CA GLN A 523 19.40 -10.54 -32.58
C GLN A 523 20.89 -10.34 -32.88
N ASN A 524 21.40 -9.11 -32.85
CA ASN A 524 22.78 -8.76 -33.24
C ASN A 524 23.69 -8.37 -32.06
N MET A 525 23.25 -8.52 -30.81
CA MET A 525 24.14 -8.34 -29.67
C MET A 525 24.96 -9.63 -29.42
N PRO A 526 26.30 -9.57 -29.36
CA PRO A 526 27.12 -10.73 -29.02
C PRO A 526 26.84 -11.17 -27.58
N ILE A 527 26.81 -12.49 -27.39
CA ILE A 527 26.45 -13.23 -26.15
C ILE A 527 27.22 -12.76 -24.93
#